data_AF-A0A370EK33-F1
#
_entry.id   AF-A0A370EK33-F1
#
_cell.length_a   1.000
_cell.length_b   1.000
_cell.length_c   1.000
_cell.angle_alpha   90.00
_cell.angle_beta   90.00
_cell.angle_gamma   90.00
#
_symmetry.space_group_name_H-M   'P 1'
#
loop_
_entity.id
_entity.type
_entity.pdbx_description
1 polymer ?
#
loop_
_entity_poly.entity_id
_entity_poly.type
_entity_poly.pdbx_seq_one_letter_code
_entity_poly.pdbx_strand_id
1 'polypeptide(L)'
;MKLVDKETHGVKYQSVHKVILPDEDTYYKDIRNNVFRQECSDPEGGYSLKDKLREFNWELTGETTVINGYKCKKATAAVTSKYLNRSFPVYAWYCEAIPVSDGPSFYWGLPGLIIEVNMDNKYKISLTDIEIVKEAIVVKEPLNKNEMITREELDKRW
;
A
#
# COMPACT_ATOMS: atom_id res chain seq x y z
N MET A 1 17.15 7.48 18.33
CA MET A 1 18.03 8.63 18.06
C MET A 1 18.10 9.49 19.33
N LYS A 2 19.28 9.80 19.87
CA LYS A 2 19.41 10.63 21.10
C LYS A 2 19.32 12.11 20.71
N LEU A 3 18.31 12.81 21.19
CA LEU A 3 18.35 14.27 21.31
C LEU A 3 18.50 14.58 22.79
N VAL A 4 19.60 15.24 23.15
CA VAL A 4 19.81 15.78 24.48
C VAL A 4 19.47 17.26 24.39
N ASP A 5 18.33 17.63 24.95
CA ASP A 5 18.02 19.04 25.16
C ASP A 5 18.77 19.53 26.41
N LYS A 6 19.40 20.69 26.32
CA LYS A 6 20.21 21.26 27.40
C LYS A 6 19.39 22.30 28.18
N GLU A 7 19.39 22.08 29.50
CA GLU A 7 19.19 23.05 30.59
C GLU A 7 17.76 23.62 30.73
N THR A 8 17.02 23.37 31.82
CA THR A 8 17.29 23.86 33.18
C THR A 8 16.24 23.32 34.17
N HIS A 9 16.60 23.18 35.45
CA HIS A 9 15.73 22.86 36.61
C HIS A 9 15.15 21.43 36.72
N GLY A 10 15.95 20.52 37.28
CA GLY A 10 15.60 19.67 38.43
C GLY A 10 14.42 18.67 38.36
N VAL A 11 13.63 18.63 37.30
CA VAL A 11 12.50 17.69 37.18
C VAL A 11 12.92 16.52 36.29
N LYS A 12 13.00 15.32 36.89
CA LYS A 12 13.17 14.07 36.14
C LYS A 12 11.81 13.63 35.60
N TYR A 13 11.64 13.68 34.29
CA TYR A 13 10.49 13.05 33.63
C TYR A 13 10.82 11.59 33.29
N GLN A 14 9.86 10.70 33.48
CA GLN A 14 9.92 9.33 32.95
C GLN A 14 9.39 9.37 31.51
N SER A 15 10.24 9.07 30.52
CA SER A 15 9.79 8.85 29.16
C SER A 15 9.53 7.35 28.94
N VAL A 16 8.28 7.00 28.66
CA VAL A 16 7.94 5.66 28.18
C VAL A 16 7.93 5.72 26.66
N HIS A 17 8.89 5.05 26.03
CA HIS A 17 8.90 4.87 24.59
C HIS A 17 8.36 3.47 24.28
N LYS A 18 7.14 3.38 23.73
CA LYS A 18 6.65 2.15 23.10
C LYS A 18 7.15 2.15 21.66
N VAL A 19 8.09 1.26 21.36
CA VAL A 19 8.52 0.98 19.99
C VAL A 19 7.63 -0.16 19.48
N ILE A 20 6.73 0.15 18.56
CA ILE A 20 5.94 -0.83 17.81
C ILE A 20 6.79 -1.23 16.60
N LEU A 21 7.16 -2.50 16.53
CA LEU A 21 7.85 -3.12 15.40
C LEU A 21 6.82 -3.51 14.32
N PRO A 22 7.25 -3.69 13.06
CA PRO A 22 6.46 -3.36 11.87
C PRO A 22 5.19 -4.21 11.78
N ASP A 23 4.08 -3.55 11.50
CA ASP A 23 2.89 -4.23 11.00
C ASP A 23 3.32 -5.01 9.74
N GLU A 24 3.35 -6.35 9.80
CA GLU A 24 3.59 -7.17 8.62
C GLU A 24 2.27 -7.33 7.87
N ASP A 25 1.84 -6.24 7.24
CA ASP A 25 0.77 -6.28 6.27
C ASP A 25 1.21 -7.13 5.07
N THR A 26 0.65 -8.33 4.96
CA THR A 26 0.85 -9.20 3.81
C THR A 26 -0.31 -9.05 2.85
N TYR A 27 0.00 -8.70 1.60
CA TYR A 27 -0.97 -8.58 0.53
C TYR A 27 -0.80 -9.75 -0.45
N TYR A 28 -1.91 -10.38 -0.82
CA TYR A 28 -1.95 -11.37 -1.90
C TYR A 28 -3.01 -10.96 -2.93
N LYS A 29 -2.62 -10.97 -4.20
CA LYS A 29 -3.46 -10.60 -5.34
C LYS A 29 -3.42 -11.71 -6.39
N ASP A 30 -4.58 -12.30 -6.67
CA ASP A 30 -4.80 -13.11 -7.85
C ASP A 30 -5.61 -12.29 -8.87
N ILE A 31 -4.88 -11.64 -9.77
CA ILE A 31 -5.45 -10.76 -10.80
C ILE A 31 -6.33 -11.56 -11.76
N ARG A 32 -6.01 -12.83 -12.02
CA ARG A 32 -6.75 -13.66 -12.99
C ARG A 32 -8.12 -14.07 -12.45
N ASN A 33 -8.18 -14.39 -11.16
CA ASN A 33 -9.41 -14.84 -10.50
C ASN A 33 -10.13 -13.74 -9.71
N ASN A 34 -9.63 -12.49 -9.78
CA ASN A 34 -10.17 -11.35 -9.05
C ASN A 34 -10.26 -11.61 -7.53
N VAL A 35 -9.16 -12.07 -6.92
CA VAL A 35 -9.07 -12.34 -5.48
C VAL A 35 -8.02 -11.43 -4.84
N PHE A 36 -8.39 -10.78 -3.75
CA PHE A 36 -7.54 -10.01 -2.88
C PHE A 36 -7.55 -10.61 -1.48
N ARG A 37 -6.37 -10.69 -0.87
CA ARG A 37 -6.21 -11.01 0.54
C ARG A 37 -5.27 -10.03 1.22
N GLN A 38 -5.60 -9.73 2.46
CA GLN A 38 -4.77 -8.95 3.35
C GLN A 38 -4.70 -9.66 4.69
N GLU A 39 -3.49 -9.89 5.17
CA GLU A 39 -3.23 -10.27 6.55
C GLU A 39 -2.56 -9.09 7.22
N CYS A 40 -3.16 -8.55 8.26
CA CYS A 40 -2.57 -7.56 9.11
C CYS A 40 -2.27 -8.21 10.45
N SER A 41 -1.06 -8.04 10.96
CA SER A 41 -0.65 -8.52 12.28
C SER A 41 -0.15 -7.34 13.09
N ASP A 42 -0.96 -6.91 14.04
CA ASP A 42 -0.67 -5.83 14.98
C ASP A 42 -0.58 -6.38 16.42
N PRO A 43 -0.07 -5.61 17.39
CA PRO A 43 0.00 -6.04 18.80
C PRO A 43 -1.36 -6.34 19.46
N GLU A 44 -2.50 -5.99 18.84
CA GLU A 44 -3.85 -6.16 19.37
C GLU A 44 -4.56 -7.41 18.83
N GLY A 45 -3.95 -8.13 17.89
CA GLY A 45 -4.44 -9.41 17.37
C GLY A 45 -4.63 -9.45 15.85
N GLY A 46 -4.43 -8.33 15.15
CA GLY A 46 -4.49 -8.26 13.69
C GLY A 46 -5.84 -8.66 13.10
N TYR A 47 -5.88 -8.87 11.78
CA TYR A 47 -7.05 -9.38 11.05
C TYR A 47 -6.65 -10.06 9.75
N SER A 48 -7.55 -10.90 9.24
CA SER A 48 -7.49 -11.51 7.92
C SER A 48 -8.66 -10.99 7.08
N LEU A 49 -8.41 -10.64 5.83
CA LEU A 49 -9.44 -10.23 4.88
C LEU A 49 -9.28 -11.02 3.58
N LYS A 50 -10.42 -11.47 3.04
CA LYS A 50 -10.52 -12.02 1.68
C LYS A 50 -11.69 -11.33 0.98
N ASP A 51 -11.40 -10.71 -0.15
CA ASP A 51 -12.40 -10.03 -0.97
C ASP A 51 -11.99 -10.07 -2.46
N LYS A 52 -12.73 -9.39 -3.32
CA LYS A 52 -12.33 -9.09 -4.69
C LYS A 52 -11.33 -7.94 -4.71
N LEU A 53 -10.62 -7.82 -5.82
CA LEU A 53 -9.73 -6.69 -6.04
C LEU A 53 -10.54 -5.39 -6.12
N ARG A 54 -10.04 -4.34 -5.49
CA ARG A 54 -10.70 -3.04 -5.46
C ARG A 54 -10.67 -2.39 -6.84
N GLU A 55 -11.82 -2.03 -7.39
CA GLU A 55 -11.87 -1.32 -8.66
C GLU A 55 -11.44 0.16 -8.48
N PHE A 56 -10.63 0.63 -9.42
CA PHE A 56 -10.18 2.02 -9.49
C PHE A 56 -10.59 2.60 -10.85
N ASN A 57 -11.33 3.71 -10.82
CA ASN A 57 -11.64 4.47 -12.02
C ASN A 57 -10.44 5.35 -12.38
N TRP A 58 -9.41 4.74 -12.97
CA TRP A 58 -8.21 5.44 -13.39
C TRP A 58 -8.47 6.31 -14.62
N GLU A 59 -8.11 7.59 -14.52
CA GLU A 59 -8.01 8.52 -15.63
C GLU A 59 -6.55 8.59 -16.05
N LEU A 60 -6.26 8.15 -17.27
CA LEU A 60 -4.91 8.23 -17.83
C LEU A 60 -4.62 9.67 -18.22
N THR A 61 -3.47 10.21 -17.81
CA THR A 61 -3.05 11.55 -18.20
C THR A 61 -1.96 11.48 -19.27
N GLY A 62 -1.70 12.59 -19.94
CA GLY A 62 -0.61 12.70 -20.93
C GLY A 62 0.78 12.90 -20.30
N GLU A 63 0.88 12.96 -18.97
CA GLU A 63 2.14 13.22 -18.27
C GLU A 63 3.04 11.98 -18.31
N THR A 64 4.34 12.21 -18.57
CA THR A 64 5.36 11.16 -18.56
C THR A 64 6.55 11.59 -17.72
N THR A 65 7.21 10.63 -17.10
CA THR A 65 8.43 10.85 -16.31
C THR A 65 9.30 9.59 -16.30
N VAL A 66 10.51 9.69 -15.74
CA VAL A 66 11.41 8.56 -15.55
C VAL A 66 11.60 8.33 -14.06
N ILE A 67 11.29 7.12 -13.57
CA ILE A 67 11.48 6.71 -12.17
C ILE A 67 12.32 5.44 -12.19
N ASN A 68 13.44 5.47 -11.47
CA ASN A 68 14.41 4.36 -11.42
C ASN A 68 14.82 3.83 -12.81
N GLY A 69 14.95 4.73 -13.79
CA GLY A 69 15.32 4.38 -15.17
C GLY A 69 14.16 3.88 -16.05
N TYR A 70 12.97 3.70 -15.50
CA TYR A 70 11.78 3.29 -16.26
C TYR A 70 10.98 4.50 -16.73
N LYS A 71 10.61 4.52 -18.02
CA LYS A 71 9.67 5.50 -18.56
C LYS A 71 8.26 5.16 -18.12
N CYS A 72 7.62 6.11 -17.44
CA CYS A 72 6.32 5.93 -16.82
C CYS A 72 5.34 7.00 -17.26
N LYS A 73 4.06 6.62 -17.23
CA LYS A 73 2.91 7.48 -17.48
C LYS A 73 2.15 7.69 -16.18
N LYS A 74 1.47 8.83 -16.05
CA LYS A 74 0.64 9.13 -14.88
C LYS A 74 -0.80 8.71 -15.11
N ALA A 75 -1.45 8.27 -14.04
CA ALA A 75 -2.88 8.11 -13.95
C ALA A 75 -3.40 8.70 -12.63
N THR A 76 -4.65 9.13 -12.63
CA THR A 76 -5.33 9.68 -11.45
C THR A 76 -6.58 8.90 -11.13
N ALA A 77 -6.89 8.72 -9.85
CA ALA A 77 -8.18 8.21 -9.40
C ALA A 77 -8.64 8.98 -8.17
N ALA A 78 -9.96 9.12 -8.01
CA ALA A 78 -10.56 9.61 -6.77
C ALA A 78 -10.89 8.42 -5.86
N VAL A 79 -10.36 8.44 -4.64
CA VAL A 79 -10.62 7.41 -3.64
C VAL A 79 -11.40 8.02 -2.48
N THR A 80 -12.55 7.43 -2.15
CA THR A 80 -13.37 7.82 -0.99
C THR A 80 -13.00 6.96 0.21
N SER A 81 -12.63 7.59 1.32
CA SER A 81 -12.55 6.94 2.64
C SER A 81 -13.86 7.19 3.39
N LYS A 82 -14.49 6.10 3.85
CA LYS A 82 -15.71 6.18 4.67
C LYS A 82 -15.40 6.69 6.07
N TYR A 83 -14.29 6.26 6.66
CA TYR A 83 -13.81 6.73 7.95
C TYR A 83 -13.56 8.24 7.99
N LEU A 84 -12.85 8.78 6.99
CA LEU A 84 -12.58 10.23 6.91
C LEU A 84 -13.74 11.03 6.33
N ASN A 85 -14.80 10.36 5.85
CA ASN A 85 -15.94 10.93 5.15
C ASN A 85 -15.53 11.96 4.06
N ARG A 86 -14.48 11.63 3.29
CA ARG A 86 -13.96 12.50 2.23
C ARG A 86 -13.36 11.70 1.09
N SER A 87 -13.33 12.31 -0.08
CA SER A 87 -12.60 11.82 -1.25
C SER A 87 -11.26 12.53 -1.37
N PHE A 88 -10.22 11.80 -1.75
CA PHE A 88 -8.90 12.34 -2.01
C PHE A 88 -8.33 11.81 -3.33
N PRO A 89 -7.49 12.60 -4.02
CA PRO A 89 -6.86 12.15 -5.24
C PRO A 89 -5.74 11.17 -4.92
N VAL A 90 -5.63 10.16 -5.77
CA VAL A 90 -4.50 9.24 -5.85
C VAL A 90 -3.84 9.43 -7.21
N TYR A 91 -2.53 9.64 -7.20
CA TYR A 91 -1.71 9.73 -8.39
C TYR A 91 -0.87 8.46 -8.49
N ALA A 92 -0.94 7.75 -9.60
CA ALA A 92 -0.16 6.56 -9.86
C ALA A 92 0.75 6.78 -11.07
N TRP A 93 2.01 6.36 -10.96
CA TRP A 93 2.93 6.27 -12.09
C TRP A 93 3.14 4.80 -12.45
N TYR A 94 2.85 4.46 -13.71
CA TYR A 94 2.93 3.08 -14.20
C TYR A 94 3.86 2.95 -15.41
N CYS A 95 4.52 1.79 -15.53
CA CYS A 95 5.46 1.48 -16.60
C CYS A 95 4.88 0.43 -17.56
N GLU A 96 4.57 0.83 -18.80
CA GLU A 96 4.07 -0.09 -19.83
C GLU A 96 5.13 -1.08 -20.35
N ALA A 97 6.42 -0.79 -20.16
CA ALA A 97 7.50 -1.71 -20.51
C ALA A 97 7.48 -2.99 -19.64
N ILE A 98 6.82 -2.93 -18.49
CA ILE A 98 6.52 -4.08 -17.64
C ILE A 98 4.98 -4.25 -17.68
N PRO A 99 4.44 -5.01 -18.65
CA PRO A 99 3.00 -5.08 -18.93
C PRO A 99 2.26 -5.99 -17.93
N VAL A 100 2.46 -5.74 -16.64
CA VAL A 100 1.81 -6.43 -15.52
C VAL A 100 0.85 -5.44 -14.88
N SER A 101 -0.45 -5.75 -14.88
CA SER A 101 -1.49 -4.87 -14.33
C SER A 101 -1.57 -4.95 -12.79
N ASP A 102 -0.43 -4.71 -12.13
CA ASP A 102 -0.28 -4.81 -10.69
C ASP A 102 0.41 -3.57 -10.09
N GLY A 103 0.52 -3.51 -8.77
CA GLY A 103 1.05 -2.36 -8.04
C GLY A 103 1.27 -2.60 -6.55
N PRO A 104 1.73 -1.58 -5.80
CA PRO A 104 1.90 -1.68 -4.36
C PRO A 104 0.56 -1.84 -3.63
N SER A 105 0.57 -2.57 -2.51
CA SER A 105 -0.59 -2.77 -1.65
C SER A 105 -1.81 -3.30 -2.44
N PHE A 106 -2.92 -2.56 -2.44
CA PHE A 106 -4.15 -2.91 -3.14
C PHE A 106 -4.30 -2.22 -4.51
N TYR A 107 -3.33 -1.43 -4.97
CA TYR A 107 -3.41 -0.75 -6.26
C TYR A 107 -3.08 -1.71 -7.41
N TRP A 108 -3.87 -1.62 -8.48
CA TRP A 108 -3.77 -2.45 -9.69
C TRP A 108 -4.65 -1.84 -10.80
N GLY A 109 -4.71 -2.50 -11.96
CA GLY A 109 -5.70 -2.18 -13.01
C GLY A 109 -5.22 -1.16 -14.06
N LEU A 110 -3.95 -0.78 -14.05
CA LEU A 110 -3.32 0.02 -15.10
C LEU A 110 -2.65 -0.89 -16.16
N PRO A 111 -2.42 -0.43 -17.40
CA PRO A 111 -1.87 -1.25 -18.49
C PRO A 111 -0.37 -1.60 -18.33
N GLY A 112 0.23 -1.29 -17.18
CA GLY A 112 1.61 -1.63 -16.83
C GLY A 112 1.80 -1.58 -15.31
N LEU A 113 2.98 -1.98 -14.85
CA LEU A 113 3.28 -2.08 -13.43
C LEU A 113 3.25 -0.70 -12.78
N ILE A 114 2.45 -0.53 -11.74
CA ILE A 114 2.43 0.69 -10.93
C ILE A 114 3.67 0.68 -10.05
N ILE A 115 4.56 1.64 -10.29
CA ILE A 115 5.85 1.73 -9.60
C ILE A 115 5.86 2.84 -8.54
N GLU A 116 4.98 3.81 -8.64
CA GLU A 116 4.84 4.84 -7.61
C GLU A 116 3.37 5.20 -7.43
N VAL A 117 2.94 5.34 -6.18
CA VAL A 117 1.62 5.84 -5.80
C VAL A 117 1.79 6.97 -4.80
N ASN A 118 1.08 8.06 -5.04
CA ASN A 118 0.98 9.18 -4.13
C ASN A 118 -0.49 9.39 -3.74
N MET A 119 -0.77 9.43 -2.44
CA MET A 119 -2.10 9.66 -1.88
C MET A 119 -2.12 11.03 -1.19
N ASP A 120 -3.03 11.91 -1.63
CA ASP A 120 -3.27 13.23 -1.01
C ASP A 120 -2.00 14.08 -0.84
N ASN A 121 -0.95 13.88 -1.67
CA ASN A 121 0.38 14.50 -1.54
C ASN A 121 1.08 14.29 -0.18
N LYS A 122 0.59 13.35 0.64
CA LYS A 122 1.08 13.10 2.00
C LYS A 122 1.82 11.78 2.12
N TYR A 123 1.31 10.75 1.45
CA TYR A 123 1.85 9.41 1.51
C TYR A 123 2.32 9.01 0.12
N LYS A 124 3.55 8.53 0.03
CA LYS A 124 4.15 8.09 -1.22
C LYS A 124 4.77 6.72 -1.05
N ILE A 125 4.38 5.78 -1.90
CA ILE A 125 4.97 4.46 -2.01
C ILE A 125 5.68 4.41 -3.36
N SER A 126 6.96 4.04 -3.38
CA SER A 126 7.77 4.01 -4.60
C SER A 126 8.55 2.69 -4.65
N LEU A 127 8.60 2.09 -5.84
CA LEU A 127 9.42 0.93 -6.14
C LEU A 127 10.87 1.29 -5.83
N THR A 128 11.58 0.40 -5.14
CA THR A 128 13.02 0.60 -4.86
C THR A 128 13.88 -0.27 -5.76
N ASP A 129 13.46 -1.53 -5.94
CA ASP A 129 14.18 -2.49 -6.77
C ASP A 129 13.20 -3.46 -7.45
N ILE A 130 13.62 -4.04 -8.57
CA ILE A 130 12.83 -5.05 -9.30
C ILE A 130 13.74 -6.13 -9.88
N GLU A 131 13.44 -7.37 -9.52
CA GLU A 131 14.11 -8.54 -10.08
C GLU A 131 13.15 -9.28 -11.02
N ILE A 132 13.53 -9.42 -12.28
CA ILE A 132 12.76 -10.17 -13.28
C ILE A 132 13.33 -11.59 -13.38
N VAL A 133 12.60 -12.56 -12.83
CA VAL A 133 12.95 -13.97 -12.90
C VAL A 133 12.35 -14.63 -14.15
N LYS A 134 13.08 -15.57 -14.75
CA LYS A 134 12.62 -16.30 -15.96
C LYS A 134 11.58 -17.37 -15.65
N GLU A 135 11.67 -17.97 -14.47
CA GLU A 135 10.79 -19.05 -14.05
C GLU A 135 9.69 -18.51 -13.14
N ALA A 136 8.45 -18.90 -13.42
CA ALA A 136 7.32 -18.49 -12.62
C ALA A 136 7.42 -19.10 -11.21
N ILE A 137 7.47 -18.26 -10.19
CA ILE A 137 7.36 -18.70 -8.80
C ILE A 137 5.90 -19.05 -8.54
N VAL A 138 5.65 -20.29 -8.11
CA VAL A 138 4.31 -20.70 -7.69
C VAL A 138 4.00 -20.08 -6.33
N VAL A 139 3.27 -18.97 -6.34
CA VAL A 139 2.75 -18.35 -5.12
C VAL A 139 1.45 -19.06 -4.73
N LYS A 140 1.44 -19.72 -3.58
CA LYS A 140 0.23 -20.33 -3.02
C LYS A 140 -0.62 -19.27 -2.33
N GLU A 141 -1.94 -19.38 -2.45
CA GLU A 141 -2.87 -18.55 -1.69
C GLU A 141 -2.59 -18.73 -0.18
N PRO A 142 -2.38 -17.63 0.58
CA PRO A 142 -2.10 -17.72 2.00
C PRO A 142 -3.34 -18.18 2.78
N LEU A 143 -3.09 -18.91 3.88
CA LEU A 143 -4.11 -19.26 4.85
C LEU A 143 -4.37 -18.08 5.80
N ASN A 144 -5.61 -17.95 6.25
CA ASN A 144 -6.00 -16.95 7.25
C ASN A 144 -5.23 -17.19 8.54
N LYS A 145 -4.59 -16.15 9.09
CA LYS A 145 -3.85 -16.25 10.36
C LYS A 145 -4.64 -15.70 11.55
N ASN A 146 -5.54 -14.75 11.31
CA ASN A 146 -6.26 -14.00 12.33
C ASN A 146 -7.78 -14.08 12.10
N GLU A 147 -8.54 -13.32 12.89
CA GLU A 147 -9.99 -13.20 12.73
C GLU A 147 -10.34 -12.61 11.35
N MET A 148 -11.33 -13.23 10.69
CA MET A 148 -11.81 -12.76 9.40
C MET A 148 -12.67 -11.52 9.56
N ILE A 149 -12.33 -10.46 8.85
CA ILE A 149 -13.13 -9.24 8.75
C ILE A 149 -13.62 -9.01 7.32
N THR A 150 -14.70 -8.26 7.21
CA THR A 150 -15.27 -7.77 5.96
C THR A 150 -14.59 -6.47 5.52
N ARG A 151 -14.74 -6.14 4.23
CA ARG A 151 -14.28 -4.85 3.71
C ARG A 151 -14.94 -3.66 4.37
N GLU A 152 -16.21 -3.78 4.73
CA GLU A 152 -16.93 -2.70 5.41
C GLU A 152 -16.35 -2.42 6.80
N GLU A 153 -15.96 -3.47 7.53
CA GLU A 153 -15.29 -3.33 8.83
C GLU A 153 -13.90 -2.70 8.68
N LEU A 154 -13.15 -3.07 7.62
CA LEU A 154 -11.86 -2.44 7.33
C LEU A 154 -12.00 -0.95 6.99
N ASP A 155 -12.96 -0.59 6.12
CA ASP A 155 -13.22 0.80 5.72
C ASP A 155 -13.73 1.69 6.90
N LYS A 156 -14.14 1.08 8.02
CA LYS A 156 -14.46 1.80 9.27
C LYS A 156 -13.21 2.08 10.12
N ARG A 157 -12.12 1.35 9.88
CA ARG A 157 -10.83 1.54 10.57
C ARG A 157 -9.93 2.57 9.86
N TRP A 158 -10.18 2.90 8.59
CA TRP A 158 -9.34 3.74 7.70
C TRP A 158 -10.14 4.57 6.69
#